data_AF-A0A933I418-F1
#
_entry.id   AF-A0A933I418-F1
#
_cell.length_a   1.000
_cell.length_b   1.000
_cell.length_c   1.000
_cell.angle_alpha   90.00
_cell.angle_beta   90.00
_cell.angle_gamma   90.00
#
_symmetry.space_group_name_H-M   'P 1'
#
loop_
_entity.id
_entity.type
_entity.pdbx_description
1 polymer ?
#
loop_
_entity_poly.entity_id
_entity_poly.type
_entity_poly.pdbx_seq_one_letter_code
_entity_poly.pdbx_strand_id
1 'polypeptide(L)'
;MTITKEWLKEKLACKEGVDWFVNQQETEGIKIVEKLVQEDRLQWANWLIVRIMTKKQYVSYAVYSAEQVIDIYEKKYPEDKRPRNAIEAAKKCIENPSEENKKAAASAATSAHAAAAAHAAYSASAASAAYSAAASAASAAYSASAASAAYSAAAASAAYSAAAYVARKNILEYGLELLRSVE
;
A
#
# COMPACT_ATOMS: atom_id res chain seq x y z
N MET A 1 9.26 13.92 -9.51
CA MET A 1 8.24 14.81 -10.12
C MET A 1 8.08 16.06 -9.27
N THR A 2 7.61 17.18 -9.83
CA THR A 2 7.34 18.40 -9.04
C THR A 2 5.91 18.39 -8.51
N ILE A 3 5.74 18.61 -7.21
CA ILE A 3 4.46 18.76 -6.52
C ILE A 3 4.08 20.23 -6.49
N THR A 4 2.81 20.53 -6.76
CA THR A 4 2.25 21.88 -6.66
C THR A 4 1.00 21.87 -5.81
N LYS A 5 0.59 23.05 -5.33
CA LYS A 5 -0.67 23.23 -4.60
C LYS A 5 -1.86 22.80 -5.45
N GLU A 6 -1.84 23.12 -6.73
CA GLU A 6 -2.89 22.80 -7.71
C GLU A 6 -2.97 21.28 -7.90
N TRP A 7 -1.83 20.61 -8.06
CA TRP A 7 -1.77 19.17 -8.18
C TRP A 7 -2.30 18.47 -6.92
N LEU A 8 -1.94 18.96 -5.72
CA LEU A 8 -2.46 18.40 -4.46
C LEU A 8 -3.98 18.53 -4.37
N LYS A 9 -4.54 19.67 -4.79
CA LYS A 9 -6.01 19.87 -4.83
C LYS A 9 -6.68 18.95 -5.85
N GLU A 10 -6.10 18.80 -7.05
CA GLU A 10 -6.59 17.88 -8.07
C GLU A 10 -6.63 16.43 -7.56
N LYS A 11 -5.60 16.03 -6.80
CA LYS A 11 -5.53 14.70 -6.18
C LYS A 11 -6.35 14.56 -4.90
N LEU A 12 -7.11 15.59 -4.52
CA LEU A 12 -7.96 15.64 -3.32
C LEU A 12 -7.16 15.44 -2.02
N ALA A 13 -5.98 16.06 -1.92
CA ALA A 13 -5.26 16.14 -0.66
C ALA A 13 -6.11 16.85 0.40
N CYS A 14 -6.00 16.43 1.66
CA CYS A 14 -6.68 17.12 2.76
C CYS A 14 -6.19 18.56 2.91
N LYS A 15 -7.05 19.41 3.47
CA LYS A 15 -6.75 20.84 3.67
C LYS A 15 -5.45 21.02 4.45
N GLU A 16 -5.26 20.26 5.52
CA GLU A 16 -4.09 20.31 6.39
C GLU A 16 -2.80 19.93 5.65
N GLY A 17 -2.87 18.94 4.76
CA GLY A 17 -1.73 18.53 3.94
C GLY A 17 -1.36 19.60 2.91
N VAL A 18 -2.35 20.25 2.30
CA VAL A 18 -2.12 21.39 1.40
C VAL A 18 -1.56 22.58 2.16
N ASP A 19 -2.13 22.91 3.31
CA ASP A 19 -1.69 24.02 4.16
C ASP A 19 -0.26 23.78 4.68
N TRP A 20 0.10 22.53 5.03
CA TRP A 20 1.49 22.18 5.34
C TRP A 20 2.42 22.37 4.13
N PHE A 21 2.02 21.89 2.95
CA PHE A 21 2.83 21.97 1.74
C PHE A 21 3.14 23.43 1.33
N VAL A 22 2.18 24.35 1.45
CA VAL A 22 2.41 25.77 1.09
C VAL A 22 3.27 26.54 2.11
N ASN A 23 3.44 26.01 3.32
CA ASN A 23 4.25 26.61 4.38
C ASN A 23 5.70 26.08 4.41
N GLN A 24 6.07 25.24 3.45
CA GLN A 24 7.42 24.72 3.25
C GLN A 24 7.89 25.00 1.81
N GLN A 25 9.19 24.89 1.53
CA GLN A 25 9.78 25.37 0.26
C GLN A 25 10.13 24.25 -0.75
N GLU A 26 10.20 23.00 -0.31
CA GLU A 26 10.50 21.87 -1.19
C GLU A 26 9.32 21.61 -2.13
N THR A 27 9.60 21.12 -3.33
CA THR A 27 8.58 20.79 -4.33
C THR A 27 8.89 19.48 -5.04
N GLU A 28 10.09 18.95 -4.91
CA GLU A 28 10.48 17.67 -5.49
C GLU A 28 9.83 16.52 -4.70
N GLY A 29 9.07 15.68 -5.41
CA GLY A 29 8.17 14.70 -4.79
C GLY A 29 8.85 13.69 -3.88
N ILE A 30 10.05 13.19 -4.23
CA ILE A 30 10.77 12.24 -3.38
C ILE A 30 11.21 12.93 -2.09
N LYS A 31 11.80 14.12 -2.18
CA LYS A 31 12.18 14.92 -1.01
C LYS A 31 11.00 15.33 -0.14
N ILE A 32 9.82 15.58 -0.72
CA ILE A 32 8.61 15.82 0.09
C ILE A 32 8.23 14.57 0.87
N VAL A 33 8.25 13.37 0.25
CA VAL A 33 7.97 12.12 0.98
C VAL A 33 9.00 11.92 2.11
N GLU A 34 10.28 12.15 1.85
CA GLU A 34 11.35 12.07 2.87
C GLU A 34 11.08 13.04 4.04
N LYS A 35 10.74 14.30 3.73
CA LYS A 35 10.41 15.31 4.74
C LYS A 35 9.19 14.90 5.57
N LEU A 36 8.16 14.36 4.93
CA LEU A 36 6.98 13.85 5.64
C LEU A 36 7.34 12.67 6.56
N VAL A 37 8.24 11.79 6.16
CA VAL A 37 8.75 10.69 7.01
C VAL A 37 9.56 11.24 8.20
N GLN A 38 10.43 12.22 7.96
CA GLN A 38 11.24 12.87 9.01
C GLN A 38 10.39 13.62 10.04
N GLU A 39 9.28 14.23 9.62
CA GLU A 39 8.31 14.91 10.49
C GLU A 39 7.27 13.95 11.10
N ASP A 40 7.45 12.63 10.96
CA ASP A 40 6.54 11.58 11.46
C ASP A 40 5.11 11.66 10.90
N ARG A 41 4.93 12.33 9.76
CA ARG A 41 3.66 12.46 9.02
C ARG A 41 3.43 11.25 8.11
N LEU A 42 3.57 10.05 8.67
CA LEU A 42 3.64 8.79 7.91
C LEU A 42 2.40 8.51 7.06
N GLN A 43 1.20 8.95 7.50
CA GLN A 43 -0.02 8.81 6.71
C GLN A 43 0.00 9.69 5.45
N TRP A 44 0.54 10.91 5.57
CA TRP A 44 0.68 11.83 4.43
C TRP A 44 1.78 11.35 3.49
N ALA A 45 2.90 10.86 4.03
CA ALA A 45 3.95 10.23 3.25
C ALA A 45 3.41 9.05 2.43
N ASN A 46 2.66 8.15 3.08
CA ASN A 46 2.04 7.00 2.42
C ASN A 46 1.00 7.40 1.36
N TRP A 47 0.25 8.47 1.61
CA TRP A 47 -0.70 8.99 0.62
C TRP A 47 0.02 9.56 -0.60
N LEU A 48 1.12 10.30 -0.41
CA LEU A 48 1.83 10.95 -1.50
C LEU A 48 2.65 9.94 -2.32
N ILE A 49 3.39 9.06 -1.66
CA ILE A 49 4.38 8.18 -2.29
C ILE A 49 3.76 7.32 -3.41
N VAL A 50 2.59 6.75 -3.16
CA VAL A 50 1.89 5.90 -4.14
C VAL A 50 1.37 6.67 -5.37
N ARG A 51 1.17 7.99 -5.24
CA ARG A 51 0.66 8.85 -6.33
C ARG A 51 1.76 9.35 -7.26
N ILE A 52 3.01 9.23 -6.83
CA ILE A 52 4.19 9.63 -7.60
C ILE A 52 4.96 8.42 -8.16
N MET A 53 4.48 7.20 -7.87
CA MET A 53 5.00 5.92 -8.36
C MET A 53 4.43 5.54 -9.73
N THR A 54 5.22 4.81 -10.52
CA THR A 54 4.73 4.04 -11.67
C THR A 54 3.83 2.88 -11.22
N LYS A 55 3.13 2.25 -12.17
CA LYS A 55 2.30 1.08 -11.86
C LYS A 55 3.11 -0.05 -11.21
N LYS A 56 4.25 -0.39 -11.80
CA LYS A 56 5.08 -1.47 -11.27
C LYS A 56 5.60 -1.15 -9.86
N GLN A 57 5.99 0.10 -9.61
CA GLN A 57 6.42 0.55 -8.28
C GLN A 57 5.28 0.45 -7.24
N TYR A 58 4.08 0.98 -7.50
CA TYR A 58 3.03 0.92 -6.48
C TYR A 58 2.49 -0.50 -6.25
N VAL A 59 2.52 -1.38 -7.25
CA VAL A 59 2.17 -2.80 -7.06
C VAL A 59 3.22 -3.48 -6.18
N SER A 60 4.50 -3.22 -6.43
CA SER A 60 5.61 -3.73 -5.60
C SER A 60 5.50 -3.24 -4.16
N TYR A 61 5.21 -1.95 -3.98
CA TYR A 61 4.97 -1.35 -2.66
C TYR A 61 3.79 -2.00 -1.92
N ALA A 62 2.69 -2.29 -2.62
CA ALA A 62 1.53 -2.95 -2.04
C ALA A 62 1.82 -4.41 -1.64
N VAL A 63 2.57 -5.15 -2.47
CA VAL A 63 3.04 -6.51 -2.15
C VAL A 63 3.90 -6.51 -0.90
N TYR A 64 4.94 -5.65 -0.85
CA TYR A 64 5.82 -5.56 0.30
C TYR A 64 5.06 -5.22 1.59
N SER A 65 4.09 -4.30 1.50
CA SER A 65 3.21 -3.95 2.61
C SER A 65 2.41 -5.14 3.12
N ALA A 66 1.82 -5.94 2.22
CA ALA A 66 1.05 -7.13 2.61
C ALA A 66 1.94 -8.20 3.25
N GLU A 67 3.17 -8.36 2.76
CA GLU A 67 4.16 -9.30 3.31
C GLU A 67 4.59 -8.95 4.75
N GLN A 68 4.49 -7.68 5.19
CA GLN A 68 4.83 -7.29 6.56
C GLN A 68 3.87 -7.85 7.63
N VAL A 69 2.68 -8.32 7.23
CA VAL A 69 1.63 -8.71 8.18
C VAL A 69 0.97 -10.05 7.88
N ILE A 70 1.29 -10.66 6.73
CA ILE A 70 0.69 -11.92 6.29
C ILE A 70 0.91 -13.05 7.29
N ASP A 71 2.04 -13.06 8.02
CA ASP A 71 2.37 -14.08 9.00
C ASP A 71 1.39 -14.09 10.19
N ILE A 72 0.89 -12.91 10.60
CA ILE A 72 -0.13 -12.78 11.65
C ILE A 72 -1.41 -13.53 11.24
N TYR A 73 -1.79 -13.40 9.97
CA TYR A 73 -2.94 -14.08 9.43
C TYR A 73 -2.71 -15.58 9.33
N GLU A 74 -1.60 -16.01 8.73
CA GLU A 74 -1.29 -17.42 8.53
C GLU A 74 -1.12 -18.19 9.84
N LYS A 75 -0.68 -17.53 10.92
CA LYS A 75 -0.68 -18.12 12.27
C LYS A 75 -2.08 -18.40 12.80
N LYS A 76 -3.03 -17.49 12.54
CA LYS A 76 -4.41 -17.60 13.02
C LYS A 76 -5.27 -18.53 12.14
N TYR A 77 -5.01 -18.54 10.84
CA TYR A 77 -5.76 -19.29 9.85
C TYR A 77 -4.80 -20.01 8.87
N PRO A 78 -4.11 -21.06 9.33
CA PRO A 78 -3.06 -21.72 8.54
C PRO A 78 -3.58 -22.35 7.24
N GLU A 79 -4.84 -22.79 7.22
CA GLU A 79 -5.46 -23.47 6.07
C GLU A 79 -6.00 -22.49 5.02
N ASP A 80 -6.18 -21.21 5.36
CA ASP A 80 -6.69 -20.23 4.41
C ASP A 80 -5.54 -19.59 3.61
N LYS A 81 -5.31 -20.11 2.41
CA LYS A 81 -4.25 -19.64 1.52
C LYS A 81 -4.66 -18.48 0.62
N ARG A 82 -5.90 -18.01 0.67
CA ARG A 82 -6.39 -16.96 -0.22
C ARG A 82 -5.59 -15.65 -0.13
N PRO A 83 -5.17 -15.14 1.07
CA PRO A 83 -4.29 -13.97 1.14
C PRO A 83 -2.92 -14.21 0.49
N ARG A 84 -2.29 -15.36 0.78
CA ARG A 84 -1.00 -15.71 0.18
C ARG A 84 -1.10 -15.80 -1.34
N ASN A 85 -2.15 -16.45 -1.85
CA ASN A 85 -2.40 -16.55 -3.28
C ASN A 85 -2.60 -15.18 -3.94
N ALA A 86 -3.22 -14.21 -3.25
CA ALA A 86 -3.37 -12.84 -3.73
C ALA A 86 -2.00 -12.13 -3.85
N ILE A 87 -1.14 -12.25 -2.85
CA ILE A 87 0.23 -11.72 -2.89
C ILE A 87 1.01 -12.34 -4.06
N GLU A 88 0.99 -13.67 -4.19
CA GLU A 88 1.72 -14.37 -5.27
C GLU A 88 1.19 -14.01 -6.67
N ALA A 89 -0.12 -13.82 -6.82
CA ALA A 89 -0.69 -13.34 -8.08
C ALA A 89 -0.23 -11.91 -8.43
N ALA A 90 -0.13 -11.02 -7.43
CA ALA A 90 0.41 -9.68 -7.62
C ALA A 90 1.89 -9.71 -8.04
N LYS A 91 2.70 -10.58 -7.43
CA LYS A 91 4.12 -10.77 -7.78
C LYS A 91 4.30 -11.21 -9.24
N LYS A 92 3.47 -12.16 -9.71
CA LYS A 92 3.45 -12.55 -11.13
C LYS A 92 3.15 -11.39 -12.08
N CYS A 93 2.28 -10.44 -11.67
CA CYS A 93 2.03 -9.23 -12.46
C CYS A 93 3.19 -8.24 -12.47
N ILE A 94 3.99 -8.17 -11.39
CA ILE A 94 5.20 -7.32 -11.34
C ILE A 94 6.23 -7.85 -12.34
N GLU A 95 6.41 -9.16 -12.40
CA GLU A 95 7.33 -9.84 -13.32
C GLU A 95 6.84 -9.79 -14.77
N ASN A 96 5.56 -10.09 -14.99
CA ASN A 96 4.94 -10.13 -16.31
C ASN A 96 3.47 -9.66 -16.25
N PRO A 97 3.16 -8.41 -16.63
CA PRO A 97 1.80 -7.86 -16.60
C PRO A 97 0.95 -8.32 -17.80
N SER A 98 0.94 -9.63 -18.09
CA SER A 98 0.07 -10.23 -19.11
C SER A 98 -1.41 -10.12 -18.71
N GLU A 99 -2.31 -10.15 -19.69
CA GLU A 99 -3.76 -10.14 -19.42
C GLU A 99 -4.20 -11.35 -18.58
N GLU A 100 -3.52 -12.48 -18.73
CA GLU A 100 -3.75 -13.68 -17.91
C GLU A 100 -3.35 -13.43 -16.44
N ASN A 101 -2.14 -12.93 -16.19
CA ASN A 101 -1.67 -12.65 -14.83
C ASN A 101 -2.54 -11.59 -14.16
N LYS A 102 -2.92 -10.56 -14.92
CA LYS A 102 -3.88 -9.53 -14.50
C LYS A 102 -5.20 -10.18 -14.05
N LYS A 103 -5.83 -11.00 -14.89
CA LYS A 103 -7.09 -11.70 -14.53
C LYS A 103 -6.93 -12.62 -13.32
N ALA A 104 -5.80 -13.31 -13.21
CA ALA A 104 -5.49 -14.14 -12.06
C ALA A 104 -5.40 -13.31 -10.77
N ALA A 105 -4.75 -12.15 -10.81
CA ALA A 105 -4.70 -11.21 -9.70
C ALA A 105 -6.09 -10.67 -9.34
N ALA A 106 -6.95 -10.39 -10.32
CA ALA A 106 -8.34 -9.98 -10.09
C ALA A 106 -9.14 -11.03 -9.29
N SER A 107 -9.04 -12.28 -9.73
CA SER A 107 -9.74 -13.42 -9.13
C SER A 107 -9.25 -13.66 -7.71
N ALA A 108 -7.93 -13.61 -7.51
CA ALA A 108 -7.32 -13.75 -6.19
C ALA A 108 -7.71 -12.61 -5.26
N ALA A 109 -7.73 -11.37 -5.75
CA ALA A 109 -8.20 -10.19 -4.99
C ALA A 109 -9.65 -10.33 -4.55
N THR A 110 -10.54 -10.77 -5.45
CA THR A 110 -11.97 -10.96 -5.17
C THR A 110 -12.18 -12.05 -4.13
N SER A 111 -11.51 -13.19 -4.31
CA SER A 111 -11.53 -14.31 -3.36
C SER A 111 -11.03 -13.88 -1.98
N ALA A 112 -10.00 -13.02 -1.96
CA ALA A 112 -9.45 -12.49 -0.74
C ALA A 112 -10.40 -11.49 -0.05
N HIS A 113 -10.99 -10.55 -0.79
CA HIS A 113 -11.95 -9.59 -0.24
C HIS A 113 -13.20 -10.25 0.33
N ALA A 114 -13.78 -11.24 -0.38
CA ALA A 114 -14.97 -11.95 0.09
C ALA A 114 -14.73 -12.64 1.43
N ALA A 115 -13.54 -13.21 1.61
CA ALA A 115 -13.13 -13.84 2.85
C ALA A 115 -12.81 -12.85 3.97
N ALA A 116 -12.14 -11.74 3.65
CA ALA A 116 -11.88 -10.66 4.60
C ALA A 116 -13.20 -10.13 5.18
N ALA A 117 -14.24 -9.96 4.34
CA ALA A 117 -15.57 -9.54 4.78
C ALA A 117 -16.20 -10.56 5.75
N ALA A 118 -16.08 -11.86 5.46
CA ALA A 118 -16.58 -12.92 6.33
C ALA A 118 -15.87 -12.95 7.71
N HIS A 119 -14.56 -12.67 7.75
CA HIS A 119 -13.79 -12.65 8.99
C HIS A 119 -13.88 -11.32 9.76
N ALA A 120 -14.07 -10.19 9.07
CA ALA A 120 -14.25 -8.87 9.67
C ALA A 120 -15.53 -8.77 10.50
N ALA A 121 -16.59 -9.49 10.10
CA ALA A 121 -17.81 -9.65 10.89
C ALA A 121 -17.57 -10.29 12.28
N TYR A 122 -16.41 -10.96 12.47
CA TYR A 122 -16.05 -11.64 13.71
C TYR A 122 -14.97 -10.92 14.54
N SER A 123 -14.14 -10.02 13.98
CA SER A 123 -13.26 -9.11 14.75
C SER A 123 -12.50 -8.08 13.88
N ALA A 124 -12.32 -6.85 14.40
CA ALA A 124 -11.34 -5.88 13.91
C ALA A 124 -9.91 -6.28 14.37
N SER A 125 -9.41 -7.40 13.86
CA SER A 125 -8.12 -7.98 14.27
C SER A 125 -7.00 -7.69 13.27
N ALA A 126 -5.74 -7.79 13.73
CA ALA A 126 -4.56 -7.70 12.86
C ALA A 126 -4.60 -8.71 11.69
N ALA A 127 -5.26 -9.86 11.88
CA ALA A 127 -5.50 -10.83 10.81
C ALA A 127 -6.42 -10.24 9.71
N SER A 128 -7.48 -9.51 10.07
CA SER A 128 -8.35 -8.85 9.10
C SER A 128 -7.59 -7.80 8.28
N ALA A 129 -6.64 -7.11 8.92
CA ALA A 129 -5.82 -6.10 8.27
C ALA A 129 -4.79 -6.72 7.29
N ALA A 130 -4.14 -7.82 7.68
CA ALA A 130 -3.29 -8.59 6.79
C ALA A 130 -4.04 -9.10 5.54
N TYR A 131 -5.29 -9.53 5.75
CA TYR A 131 -6.17 -9.94 4.67
C TYR A 131 -6.45 -8.79 3.69
N SER A 132 -6.90 -7.66 4.23
CA SER A 132 -7.14 -6.43 3.47
C SER A 132 -5.91 -5.99 2.69
N ALA A 133 -4.72 -6.06 3.29
CA ALA A 133 -3.47 -5.70 2.63
C ALA A 133 -3.16 -6.61 1.42
N ALA A 134 -3.34 -7.92 1.56
CA ALA A 134 -3.15 -8.89 0.48
C ALA A 134 -4.15 -8.71 -0.66
N ALA A 135 -5.43 -8.49 -0.34
CA ALA A 135 -6.47 -8.26 -1.34
C ALA A 135 -6.22 -6.98 -2.14
N SER A 136 -5.76 -5.92 -1.46
CA SER A 136 -5.39 -4.66 -2.11
C SER A 136 -4.10 -4.75 -2.94
N ALA A 137 -3.14 -5.61 -2.56
CA ALA A 137 -1.96 -5.89 -3.40
C ALA A 137 -2.34 -6.56 -4.73
N ALA A 138 -3.21 -7.57 -4.69
CA ALA A 138 -3.74 -8.21 -5.89
C ALA A 138 -4.63 -7.28 -6.73
N SER A 139 -5.43 -6.42 -6.07
CA SER A 139 -6.25 -5.42 -6.75
C SER A 139 -5.39 -4.40 -7.51
N ALA A 140 -4.30 -3.94 -6.90
CA ALA A 140 -3.35 -3.01 -7.52
C ALA A 140 -2.73 -3.61 -8.80
N ALA A 141 -2.49 -4.92 -8.84
CA ALA A 141 -1.96 -5.61 -10.00
C ALA A 141 -2.95 -5.64 -11.19
N TYR A 142 -4.22 -5.98 -10.95
CA TYR A 142 -5.21 -6.13 -12.03
C TYR A 142 -5.67 -4.80 -12.61
N SER A 143 -6.28 -3.94 -11.80
CA SER A 143 -6.95 -2.72 -12.29
C SER A 143 -7.04 -1.56 -11.30
N ALA A 144 -6.37 -1.58 -10.15
CA ALA A 144 -6.71 -0.62 -9.10
C ALA A 144 -5.65 0.46 -8.85
N SER A 145 -6.15 1.68 -8.73
CA SER A 145 -5.48 2.95 -8.50
C SER A 145 -4.49 2.93 -7.32
N ALA A 146 -3.59 3.92 -7.29
CA ALA A 146 -2.69 4.21 -6.18
C ALA A 146 -3.37 4.21 -4.78
N ALA A 147 -4.69 4.44 -4.72
CA ALA A 147 -5.47 4.33 -3.49
C ALA A 147 -5.43 2.94 -2.86
N SER A 148 -5.39 1.86 -3.65
CA SER A 148 -5.31 0.48 -3.13
C SER A 148 -3.98 0.21 -2.46
N ALA A 149 -2.88 0.69 -3.05
CA ALA A 149 -1.55 0.58 -2.46
C ALA A 149 -1.44 1.35 -1.12
N ALA A 150 -2.00 2.57 -1.07
CA ALA A 150 -2.08 3.33 0.19
C ALA A 150 -2.88 2.58 1.26
N TYR A 151 -3.98 1.94 0.87
CA TYR A 151 -4.78 1.11 1.78
C TYR A 151 -4.01 -0.13 2.26
N SER A 152 -3.27 -0.83 1.38
CA SER A 152 -2.41 -1.96 1.78
C SER A 152 -1.40 -1.57 2.85
N ALA A 153 -0.69 -0.47 2.67
CA ALA A 153 0.28 0.03 3.66
C ALA A 153 -0.38 0.49 4.97
N ALA A 154 -1.57 1.10 4.89
CA ALA A 154 -2.34 1.45 6.08
C ALA A 154 -2.83 0.20 6.83
N ALA A 155 -3.31 -0.82 6.11
CA ALA A 155 -3.76 -2.08 6.68
C ALA A 155 -2.61 -2.88 7.31
N ALA A 156 -1.43 -2.90 6.68
CA ALA A 156 -0.21 -3.48 7.25
C ALA A 156 0.21 -2.86 8.60
N SER A 157 -0.32 -1.70 8.96
CA SER A 157 -0.02 -1.01 10.20
C SER A 157 -1.22 -0.92 11.16
N ALA A 158 -2.28 -1.70 10.93
CA ALA A 158 -3.50 -1.65 11.76
C ALA A 158 -3.42 -2.46 13.08
N ALA A 159 -2.23 -2.87 13.53
CA ALA A 159 -2.03 -3.40 14.88
C ALA A 159 -1.68 -2.26 15.86
N TYR A 160 -2.46 -2.01 16.90
CA TYR A 160 -2.20 -0.96 17.91
C TYR A 160 -0.95 -1.29 18.76
N SER A 161 0.26 -1.12 18.22
CA SER A 161 1.52 -1.41 18.92
C SER A 161 2.72 -0.75 18.23
N ALA A 162 3.87 -0.72 18.92
CA ALA A 162 5.15 -0.28 18.35
C ALA A 162 5.54 -1.05 17.06
N ALA A 163 5.09 -2.31 16.92
CA ALA A 163 5.34 -3.10 15.70
C ALA A 163 4.68 -2.50 14.46
N ALA A 164 3.51 -1.87 14.58
CA ALA A 164 2.85 -1.21 13.44
C ALA A 164 3.53 0.10 13.02
N TYR A 165 4.12 0.81 13.97
CA TYR A 165 4.92 2.00 13.67
C TYR A 165 6.17 1.63 12.88
N VAL A 166 6.90 0.61 13.34
CA VAL A 166 8.08 0.08 12.65
C VAL A 166 7.70 -0.43 11.26
N ALA A 167 6.64 -1.23 11.14
CA ALA A 167 6.17 -1.71 9.84
C ALA A 167 5.88 -0.57 8.86
N ARG A 168 5.20 0.50 9.30
CA ARG A 168 4.88 1.65 8.44
C ARG A 168 6.14 2.39 7.97
N LYS A 169 7.15 2.55 8.83
CA LYS A 169 8.43 3.16 8.44
C LYS A 169 9.17 2.29 7.42
N ASN A 170 9.32 1.00 7.68
CA ASN A 170 9.98 0.08 6.75
C ASN A 170 9.29 0.06 5.38
N ILE A 171 7.96 0.08 5.37
CA ILE A 171 7.17 0.17 4.12
C ILE A 171 7.50 1.47 3.36
N LEU A 172 7.50 2.62 4.04
CA LEU A 172 7.82 3.91 3.42
C LEU A 172 9.27 3.98 2.92
N GLU A 173 10.21 3.42 3.67
CA GLU A 173 11.62 3.31 3.27
C GLU A 173 11.77 2.47 2.00
N TYR A 174 11.15 1.30 1.95
CA TYR A 174 11.10 0.47 0.73
C TYR A 174 10.47 1.22 -0.45
N GLY A 175 9.41 2.00 -0.21
CA GLY A 175 8.82 2.82 -1.27
C GLY A 175 9.74 3.92 -1.79
N LEU A 176 10.55 4.54 -0.92
CA LEU A 176 11.56 5.52 -1.31
C LEU A 176 12.69 4.87 -2.11
N GLU A 177 13.10 3.65 -1.75
CA GLU A 177 14.03 2.85 -2.55
C GLU A 177 13.50 2.58 -3.95
N LEU A 178 12.23 2.15 -4.08
CA LEU A 178 11.57 1.95 -5.37
C LEU A 178 11.53 3.21 -6.23
N LEU A 179 11.32 4.39 -5.63
CA LEU A 179 11.31 5.66 -6.37
C LEU A 179 12.70 6.10 -6.83
N ARG A 180 13.75 5.68 -6.12
CA ARG A 180 15.15 5.99 -6.45
C ARG A 180 15.77 4.98 -7.41
N SER A 181 15.25 3.75 -7.46
CA SER A 181 15.66 2.78 -8.47
C SER A 181 15.22 3.27 -9.85
N VAL A 182 16.20 3.60 -10.69
CA VAL A 182 15.97 3.94 -12.11
C VAL A 182 15.55 2.64 -12.81
N GLU A 183 14.36 2.62 -13.42
CA GLU A 183 13.98 1.58 -14.39
C GLU A 183 14.60 1.84 -15.76
#